data_AF-A0A0P1B7U8-F1
#
_entry.id   AF-A0A0P1B7U8-F1
#
_cell.length_a   1.000
_cell.length_b   1.000
_cell.length_c   1.000
_cell.angle_alpha   90.00
_cell.angle_beta   90.00
_cell.angle_gamma   90.00
#
_symmetry.space_group_name_H-M   'P 1'
#
loop_
_entity.id
_entity.type
_entity.pdbx_description
1 polymer ?
#
loop_
_entity_poly.entity_id
_entity_poly.type
_entity_poly.pdbx_seq_one_letter_code
_entity_poly.pdbx_strand_id
1 'polypeptide(L)' 'MDSRPVKTIPIHDHLRSKLCDLYENDCIFDKFEALWGPDGKKVLTGSYNNYFHIFDKEEEQDVPG' A
#
# COMPACT_ATOMS: atom_id res chain seq x y z
N MET A 1 7.99 -21.31 12.50
CA MET A 1 7.38 -19.99 12.23
C MET A 1 6.63 -20.15 10.92
N ASP A 2 5.34 -19.79 10.88
CA ASP A 2 4.57 -19.89 9.64
C ASP A 2 5.26 -19.07 8.54
N SER A 3 5.33 -19.60 7.31
CA SER A 3 6.07 -18.98 6.20
C SER A 3 5.28 -17.86 5.51
N ARG A 4 4.11 -17.52 6.04
CA ARG A 4 3.16 -16.58 5.43
C ARG A 4 3.01 -15.32 6.28
N PRO A 5 2.74 -14.16 5.64
CA PRO A 5 2.46 -12.93 6.37
C PRO A 5 1.18 -13.04 7.20
N VAL A 6 1.14 -12.34 8.34
CA VAL A 6 -0.04 -12.31 9.23
C VAL A 6 -1.20 -11.54 8.60
N LYS A 7 -0.91 -10.49 7.81
CA LYS A 7 -1.91 -9.68 7.09
C LYS A 7 -1.27 -9.17 5.79
N THR A 8 -2.04 -9.11 4.71
CA THR A 8 -1.62 -8.57 3.41
C THR A 8 -2.64 -7.52 2.97
N ILE A 9 -2.18 -6.33 2.59
CA ILE A 9 -3.03 -5.19 2.25
C ILE A 9 -2.71 -4.76 0.82
N PRO A 10 -3.65 -4.84 -0.13
CA PRO A 10 -3.39 -4.49 -1.53
C PRO A 10 -3.54 -2.98 -1.78
N ILE A 11 -2.45 -2.22 -1.66
CA ILE A 11 -2.44 -0.75 -1.82
C ILE A 11 -2.74 -0.32 -3.27
N HIS A 12 -2.13 -0.99 -4.24
CA HIS A 12 -2.15 -0.58 -5.66
C HIS A 12 -3.08 -1.44 -6.52
N ASP A 13 -4.14 -2.02 -5.94
CA ASP A 13 -5.02 -2.96 -6.66
C ASP A 13 -5.68 -2.33 -7.89
N HIS A 14 -6.01 -1.04 -7.79
CA HIS A 14 -6.58 -0.22 -8.86
C HIS A 14 -5.64 -0.03 -10.07
N LEU A 15 -4.34 -0.32 -9.93
CA LEU A 15 -3.35 -0.19 -11.01
C LEU A 15 -3.10 -1.51 -11.75
N ARG A 16 -3.74 -2.61 -11.35
CA ARG A 16 -3.53 -3.92 -11.98
C ARG A 16 -3.77 -3.92 -13.50
N SER A 17 -4.73 -3.14 -13.98
CA SER A 17 -5.01 -3.02 -15.41
C SER A 17 -3.97 -2.19 -16.19
N LYS A 18 -3.12 -1.43 -15.49
CA LYS A 18 -2.10 -0.53 -16.04
C LYS A 18 -0.67 -1.05 -15.87
N LEU A 19 -0.49 -2.33 -15.55
CA LEU A 19 0.85 -2.89 -15.28
C LEU A 19 1.79 -2.81 -16.48
N CYS A 20 1.28 -2.95 -17.72
CA CYS A 20 2.10 -2.77 -18.92
C CYS A 20 2.63 -1.34 -19.02
N ASP A 21 1.76 -0.33 -18.87
CA ASP A 21 2.15 1.08 -18.92
C ASP A 21 3.15 1.44 -17.80
N LEU A 22 2.94 0.90 -16.59
CA LEU A 22 3.85 1.10 -15.46
C LEU A 22 5.22 0.45 -15.69
N TYR A 23 5.27 -0.68 -16.39
CA TYR A 23 6.51 -1.33 -16.77
C TYR A 23 7.24 -0.56 -17.86
N GLU A 24 6.53 -0.09 -18.89
CA GLU A 24 7.11 0.67 -20.00
C GLU A 24 7.69 2.02 -19.57
N ASN A 25 7.10 2.66 -18.55
CA ASN A 25 7.57 3.94 -18.02
C ASN A 25 8.47 3.79 -16.77
N ASP A 26 8.93 2.57 -16.46
CA ASP A 26 9.74 2.23 -15.28
C ASP A 26 9.11 2.52 -13.91
N CYS A 27 7.91 3.11 -13.84
CA CYS A 27 7.19 3.40 -12.60
C CYS A 27 6.96 2.15 -11.74
N ILE A 28 6.83 0.96 -12.33
CA ILE A 28 6.67 -0.29 -11.58
C ILE A 28 7.84 -0.54 -10.58
N PHE A 29 9.00 0.07 -10.79
CA PHE A 29 10.17 -0.04 -9.93
C PHE A 29 10.25 1.04 -8.85
N ASP A 30 9.26 1.94 -8.78
CA ASP A 30 9.18 2.97 -7.75
C ASP A 30 9.10 2.34 -6.36
N LYS A 31 9.80 2.97 -5.41
CA LYS A 31 9.87 2.52 -4.03
C LYS A 31 8.93 3.34 -3.17
N PHE A 32 7.97 2.66 -2.56
CA PHE A 32 7.08 3.26 -1.56
C PHE A 32 7.57 2.91 -0.16
N GLU A 33 7.52 3.90 0.72
CA GLU A 33 7.78 3.71 2.15
C GLU A 33 6.48 3.45 2.90
N ALA A 34 6.57 2.65 3.95
CA ALA A 34 5.47 2.40 4.88
C ALA A 34 5.93 2.76 6.31
N LEU A 35 5.11 3.54 7.01
CA LEU A 35 5.39 4.03 8.35
C LEU A 35 4.33 3.55 9.33
N TRP A 36 4.76 3.17 10.53
CA TRP A 36 3.85 2.86 11.63
C TRP A 36 3.50 4.13 12.39
N GLY A 37 2.21 4.24 12.73
CA GLY A 37 1.73 5.21 13.70
C GLY A 37 2.35 4.96 15.09
N PRO A 38 2.34 5.98 15.97
CA PRO A 38 2.98 5.91 17.29
C PRO A 38 2.37 4.86 18.22
N ASP A 39 1.11 4.47 17.98
CA ASP A 39 0.39 3.44 18.73
C ASP A 39 0.59 2.01 18.15
N GLY A 40 1.27 1.89 17.00
CA GLY A 40 1.42 0.63 16.28
C GLY A 40 0.10 0.05 15.74
N LYS A 41 -0.97 0.85 15.72
CA LYS A 41 -2.27 0.44 15.17
C LYS A 41 -2.45 0.88 13.73
N LYS A 42 -1.86 2.01 13.33
CA LYS A 42 -2.01 2.52 11.95
C LYS A 42 -0.75 2.35 11.12
N VAL A 43 -0.92 2.17 9.81
CA VAL A 43 0.15 2.16 8.81
C VAL A 43 -0.17 3.21 7.75
N LEU A 44 0.80 4.08 7.46
CA LEU A 44 0.74 5.04 6.36
C LEU A 44 1.63 4.56 5.21
N THR A 45 1.14 4.61 3.98
CA THR A 45 1.95 4.38 2.78
C THR A 45 1.52 5.31 1.66
N GLY A 46 2.47 5.73 0.83
CA GLY A 46 2.19 6.50 -0.39
C GLY A 46 1.62 5.63 -1.51
N SER A 47 1.06 6.29 -2.52
CA SER A 47 0.60 5.75 -3.79
C SER A 47 0.83 6.78 -4.91
N TYR A 48 0.45 6.44 -6.13
CA TYR A 48 0.52 7.35 -7.28
C TYR A 48 -0.54 8.47 -7.20
N ASN A 49 -0.41 9.50 -8.04
CA ASN A 49 -1.33 10.65 -8.09
C ASN A 49 -1.45 11.43 -6.78
N ASN A 50 -0.38 11.47 -5.98
CA ASN A 50 -0.34 12.12 -4.66
C ASN A 50 -1.36 11.55 -3.66
N TYR A 51 -1.82 10.31 -3.88
CA TYR A 51 -2.61 9.60 -2.88
C TYR A 51 -1.71 8.96 -1.83
N PHE A 52 -2.27 8.79 -0.65
CA PHE A 52 -1.70 7.98 0.42
C PHE A 52 -2.82 7.18 1.07
N HIS A 53 -2.45 6.05 1.65
CA HIS A 53 -3.37 5.15 2.33
C HIS A 53 -3.02 5.11 3.81
N ILE A 54 -4.03 5.24 4.67
CA ILE A 54 -3.92 5.02 6.11
C ILE A 54 -4.75 3.80 6.45
N PHE A 55 -4.04 2.73 6.81
CA PHE A 55 -4.63 1.48 7.21
C PHE A 55 -4.68 1.36 8.73
N ASP A 56 -5.85 1.09 9.31
CA ASP A 56 -5.96 0.69 10.70
C ASP A 56 -5.85 -0.83 10.84
N LYS A 57 -4.99 -1.30 11.74
CA LYS A 57 -4.79 -2.73 12.01
C LYS A 57 -6.07 -3.39 12.50
N GLU A 58 -6.87 -2.67 13.28
CA GLU A 58 -8.09 -3.19 13.92
C GLU A 58 -9.33 -3.06 13.02
N GLU A 59 -9.38 -2.07 12.13
CA GLU A 59 -10.46 -1.95 11.14
C GLU A 59 -10.13 -2.72 9.84
N GLU A 60 -11.15 -3.27 9.20
CA GLU A 60 -11.01 -3.93 7.90
C GLU A 60 -11.12 -2.95 6.72
N GLN A 61 -11.47 -1.68 6.98
CA GLN A 61 -11.63 -0.65 5.96
C GLN A 61 -10.43 0.30 5.93
N ASP A 62 -9.86 0.44 4.74
CA ASP A 62 -8.89 1.50 4.42
C ASP A 62 -9.59 2.87 4.54
N VAL A 63 -8.96 3.83 5.21
CA VAL A 63 -9.50 5.19 5.33
C VAL A 63 -8.85 6.02 4.22
N PRO A 64 -9.56 6.34 3.12
CA PRO A 64 -9.00 7.17 2.06
C PRO A 64 -8.80 8.60 2.58
N GLY A 65 -7.58 9.11 2.40
CA GLY A 65 -7.18 10.50 2.70
C GLY A 65 -7.07 11.36 1.44
#